data_AF-A0AAE4NV74-F1
#
_entry.id   AF-A0AAE4NV74-F1
#
_cell.length_a   1.000
_cell.length_b   1.000
_cell.length_c   1.000
_cell.angle_alpha   90.00
_cell.angle_beta   90.00
_cell.angle_gamma   90.00
#
_symmetry.space_group_name_H-M   'P 1'
#
loop_
_entity.id
_entity.type
_entity.pdbx_description
1 polymer ?
#
loop_
_entity_poly.entity_id
_entity_poly.type
_entity_poly.pdbx_seq_one_letter_code
_entity_poly.pdbx_strand_id
1 'polypeptide(L)'
;MDRKVVLIALASFMAVLIVGIFWGSILERANPSPPKLISLELQRGNPTQGETEGAYSIVGNILSDCSRALTYQTPKAVEVQIYELDDKMYSLLTEKKEENTTCSKELVKGTLTLQFDRKLEGLSVEIWVGETASDGQHVYFRLIGTWQFTGNSTAPLYLAPSPDKDYKLMKLEELKTLVKENGIHVIKG
;
A
#
# COMPACT_ATOMS: atom_id res chain seq x y z
N MET A 1 51.95 -21.69 27.66
CA MET A 1 51.35 -22.36 26.49
C MET A 1 49.97 -21.79 26.18
N ASP A 2 49.28 -21.29 27.21
CA ASP A 2 47.90 -20.81 27.22
C ASP A 2 47.64 -19.61 26.30
N ARG A 3 48.56 -18.65 26.24
CA ARG A 3 48.40 -17.44 25.39
C ARG A 3 48.35 -17.76 23.89
N LYS A 4 49.06 -18.81 23.44
CA LYS A 4 49.04 -19.27 22.04
C LYS A 4 47.73 -19.98 21.71
N VAL A 5 47.21 -20.78 22.63
CA VAL A 5 45.93 -21.50 22.47
C VAL A 5 44.76 -20.51 22.43
N VAL A 6 44.77 -19.49 23.28
CA VAL A 6 43.75 -18.41 23.28
C VAL A 6 43.76 -17.63 21.96
N LEU A 7 44.94 -17.33 21.41
CA LEU A 7 45.05 -16.65 20.11
C LEU A 7 44.49 -17.50 18.96
N ILE A 8 44.77 -18.81 18.96
CA ILE A 8 44.25 -19.73 17.94
C ILE A 8 42.73 -19.85 18.05
N ALA A 9 42.19 -20.02 19.27
CA ALA A 9 40.75 -20.10 19.50
C ALA A 9 40.00 -18.83 19.11
N LEU A 10 40.59 -17.66 19.38
CA LEU A 10 40.01 -16.37 18.98
C LEU A 10 40.01 -16.22 17.45
N ALA A 11 41.11 -16.61 16.79
CA ALA A 11 41.21 -16.55 15.34
C ALA A 11 40.21 -17.48 14.64
N SER A 12 40.02 -18.70 15.15
CA SER A 12 39.02 -19.63 14.62
C SER A 12 37.59 -19.16 14.86
N PHE A 13 37.29 -18.56 16.03
CA PHE A 13 35.97 -17.96 16.28
C PHE A 13 35.67 -16.79 15.34
N MET A 14 36.65 -15.91 15.11
CA MET A 14 36.52 -14.81 14.15
C MET A 14 36.32 -15.31 12.71
N ALA A 15 37.02 -16.37 12.31
CA ALA A 15 36.82 -16.99 11.01
C ALA A 15 35.40 -17.57 10.84
N VAL A 16 34.86 -18.23 11.87
CA VAL A 16 33.48 -18.74 11.87
C VAL A 16 32.46 -17.60 11.76
N LEU A 17 32.66 -16.48 12.47
CA LEU A 17 31.78 -15.32 12.38
C LEU A 17 31.77 -14.68 10.98
N ILE A 18 32.95 -14.49 10.37
CA ILE A 18 33.07 -13.92 9.02
C ILE A 18 32.39 -14.83 7.99
N VAL A 19 32.63 -16.14 8.09
CA VAL A 19 31.98 -17.13 7.21
C VAL A 19 30.46 -17.10 7.42
N GLY A 20 29.98 -17.04 8.67
CA GLY A 20 28.56 -16.95 8.98
C GLY A 20 27.86 -15.71 8.37
N ILE A 21 28.49 -14.54 8.46
CA ILE A 21 27.99 -13.30 7.83
C ILE A 21 27.95 -13.45 6.31
N PHE A 22 29.00 -14.02 5.72
CA PHE A 22 29.10 -14.24 4.28
C PHE A 22 27.98 -15.17 3.77
N TRP A 23 27.76 -16.30 4.43
CA TRP A 23 26.67 -17.23 4.10
C TRP A 23 25.29 -16.60 4.29
N GLY A 24 25.10 -15.79 5.35
CA GLY A 24 23.87 -15.04 5.55
C GLY A 24 23.53 -14.14 4.36
N SER A 25 24.50 -13.38 3.87
CA SER A 25 24.31 -12.51 2.71
C SER A 25 24.02 -13.26 1.40
N ILE A 26 24.60 -14.46 1.22
CA ILE A 26 24.34 -15.31 0.05
C ILE A 26 22.95 -15.91 0.11
N LEU A 27 22.54 -16.40 1.29
CA LEU A 27 21.19 -16.91 1.53
C LEU A 27 20.13 -15.84 1.30
N GLU A 28 20.38 -14.61 1.73
CA GLU A 28 19.47 -13.48 1.52
C GLU A 28 19.39 -13.05 0.05
N ARG A 29 20.49 -13.17 -0.72
CA ARG A 29 20.44 -12.99 -2.19
C ARG A 29 19.75 -14.15 -2.91
N ALA A 30 19.88 -15.37 -2.41
CA ALA A 30 19.26 -16.55 -3.00
C ALA A 30 17.76 -16.64 -2.71
N ASN A 31 17.33 -16.10 -1.57
CA ASN A 31 15.92 -16.04 -1.17
C ASN A 31 15.60 -14.67 -0.56
N PRO A 32 15.45 -13.62 -1.40
CA PRO A 32 15.18 -12.29 -0.91
C PRO A 32 13.85 -12.26 -0.16
N SER A 33 13.82 -11.50 0.94
CA SER A 33 12.57 -11.22 1.65
C SER A 33 11.53 -10.63 0.70
N PRO A 34 10.23 -10.95 0.86
CA PRO A 34 9.18 -10.36 0.05
C PRO A 34 9.24 -8.82 0.12
N PRO A 35 8.98 -8.13 -1.00
CA PRO A 35 8.95 -6.66 -1.01
C PRO A 35 7.90 -6.13 -0.03
N LYS A 36 8.21 -4.99 0.58
CA LYS A 36 7.36 -4.36 1.61
C LYS A 36 6.97 -2.96 1.18
N LEU A 37 5.68 -2.66 1.29
CA LEU A 37 5.16 -1.30 1.15
C LEU A 37 5.57 -0.50 2.39
N ILE A 38 6.40 0.53 2.19
CA ILE A 38 6.92 1.43 3.24
C ILE A 38 5.96 2.58 3.47
N SER A 39 5.49 3.19 2.38
CA SER A 39 4.56 4.31 2.46
C SER A 39 3.57 4.30 1.31
N LEU A 40 2.43 4.92 1.58
CA LEU A 40 1.35 5.10 0.64
C LEU A 40 0.79 6.49 0.90
N GLU A 41 0.74 7.30 -0.16
CA GLU A 41 0.23 8.66 -0.10
C GLU A 41 -0.77 8.89 -1.22
N LEU A 42 -1.92 9.43 -0.88
CA LEU A 42 -2.94 9.85 -1.83
C LEU A 42 -3.24 11.32 -1.61
N GLN A 43 -3.16 12.09 -2.67
CA GLN A 43 -3.35 13.53 -2.62
C GLN A 43 -4.16 14.03 -3.82
N ARG A 44 -4.85 15.15 -3.62
CA ARG A 44 -5.57 15.84 -4.70
C ARG A 44 -4.57 16.54 -5.63
N GLY A 45 -4.83 16.53 -6.93
CA GLY A 45 -4.00 17.22 -7.92
C GLY A 45 -2.71 16.48 -8.31
N ASN A 46 -1.64 17.24 -8.56
CA ASN A 46 -0.36 16.77 -9.11
C ASN A 46 0.59 16.27 -8.02
N PRO A 47 1.53 15.34 -8.31
CA PRO A 47 2.54 14.87 -7.36
C PRO A 47 3.30 16.02 -6.70
N THR A 48 3.49 15.93 -5.38
CA THR A 48 4.31 16.87 -4.59
C THR A 48 5.75 16.39 -4.43
N GLN A 49 6.01 15.09 -4.67
CA GLN A 49 7.32 14.46 -4.54
C GLN A 49 7.86 14.03 -5.90
N GLY A 50 9.20 14.08 -6.05
CA GLY A 50 9.91 13.61 -7.24
C GLY A 50 10.04 12.09 -7.29
N GLU A 51 10.55 11.56 -8.40
CA GLU A 51 10.78 10.12 -8.57
C GLU A 51 11.90 9.62 -7.65
N THR A 52 11.55 8.75 -6.71
CA THR A 52 12.49 7.98 -5.88
C THR A 52 12.55 6.53 -6.35
N GLU A 53 13.69 5.86 -6.13
CA GLU A 53 13.79 4.43 -6.45
C GLU A 53 12.78 3.63 -5.62
N GLY A 54 12.01 2.76 -6.28
CA GLY A 54 10.93 1.99 -5.64
C GLY A 54 9.63 2.76 -5.42
N ALA A 55 9.51 4.00 -5.94
CA ALA A 55 8.25 4.74 -5.98
C ALA A 55 7.45 4.43 -7.26
N TYR A 56 6.15 4.28 -7.09
CA TYR A 56 5.19 4.06 -8.16
C TYR A 56 4.05 5.07 -8.03
N SER A 57 3.81 5.83 -9.11
CA SER A 57 2.85 6.93 -9.10
C SER A 57 1.74 6.70 -10.12
N ILE A 58 0.49 6.82 -9.68
CA ILE A 58 -0.71 6.79 -10.53
C ILE A 58 -1.34 8.18 -10.48
N VAL A 59 -1.46 8.83 -11.64
CA VAL A 59 -2.07 10.16 -11.76
C VAL A 59 -3.29 10.05 -12.67
N GLY A 60 -4.44 10.51 -12.21
CA GLY A 60 -5.68 10.46 -13.00
C GLY A 60 -6.90 10.82 -12.17
N ASN A 61 -8.10 10.60 -12.72
CA ASN A 61 -9.35 10.75 -12.00
C ASN A 61 -9.59 9.51 -11.12
N ILE A 62 -8.89 9.45 -9.99
CA ILE A 62 -8.78 8.27 -9.13
C ILE A 62 -9.32 8.47 -7.72
N LEU A 63 -9.91 9.64 -7.45
CA LEU A 63 -10.42 10.05 -6.14
C LEU A 63 -11.83 10.57 -6.27
N SER A 64 -12.74 10.17 -5.39
CA SER A 64 -14.00 10.90 -5.22
C SER A 64 -13.72 12.26 -4.58
N ASP A 65 -14.50 13.28 -4.92
CA ASP A 65 -14.47 14.56 -4.22
C ASP A 65 -14.91 14.44 -2.75
N CYS A 66 -15.72 13.42 -2.42
CA CYS A 66 -16.14 13.05 -1.06
C CYS A 66 -15.06 12.33 -0.24
N SER A 67 -13.93 12.01 -0.85
CA SER A 67 -12.89 11.21 -0.21
C SER A 67 -12.22 11.97 0.94
N ARG A 68 -12.15 11.34 2.11
CA ARG A 68 -11.50 11.91 3.30
C ARG A 68 -10.20 11.21 3.63
N ALA A 69 -10.23 9.90 3.53
CA ALA A 69 -9.11 9.06 3.86
C ALA A 69 -9.10 7.83 2.97
N LEU A 70 -8.09 7.00 3.15
CA LEU A 70 -8.03 5.68 2.57
C LEU A 70 -7.52 4.69 3.61
N THR A 71 -7.77 3.43 3.32
CA THR A 71 -7.01 2.31 3.86
C THR A 71 -6.56 1.42 2.71
N TYR A 72 -5.75 0.42 3.00
CA TYR A 72 -5.23 -0.46 1.96
C TYR A 72 -5.07 -1.88 2.48
N GLN A 73 -4.86 -2.81 1.57
CA GLN A 73 -4.38 -4.15 1.88
C GLN A 73 -3.45 -4.66 0.79
N THR A 74 -2.56 -5.58 1.16
CA THR A 74 -1.62 -6.22 0.26
C THR A 74 -1.87 -7.74 0.22
N PRO A 75 -2.86 -8.20 -0.57
CA PRO A 75 -3.22 -9.63 -0.58
C PRO A 75 -2.08 -10.51 -1.11
N LYS A 76 -1.18 -9.93 -1.90
CA LYS A 76 0.08 -10.53 -2.36
C LYS A 76 1.18 -9.48 -2.30
N ALA A 77 2.43 -9.93 -2.30
CA ALA A 77 3.59 -9.04 -2.18
C ALA A 77 3.69 -7.94 -3.28
N VAL A 78 3.07 -8.17 -4.45
CA VAL A 78 3.07 -7.26 -5.61
C VAL A 78 1.66 -6.79 -6.00
N GLU A 79 0.70 -6.92 -5.09
CA GLU A 79 -0.69 -6.52 -5.31
C GLU A 79 -1.11 -5.59 -4.16
N VAL A 80 -1.60 -4.40 -4.49
CA VAL A 80 -2.09 -3.42 -3.51
C VAL A 80 -3.53 -3.08 -3.86
N GLN A 81 -4.42 -3.20 -2.89
CA GLN A 81 -5.80 -2.76 -3.03
C GLN A 81 -6.02 -1.56 -2.13
N ILE A 82 -6.44 -0.45 -2.72
CA ILE A 82 -6.69 0.83 -2.05
C ILE A 82 -8.20 0.98 -1.88
N TYR A 83 -8.63 1.30 -0.67
CA TYR A 83 -10.02 1.54 -0.33
C TYR A 83 -10.19 2.99 0.10
N GLU A 84 -10.90 3.76 -0.70
CA GLU A 84 -11.28 5.12 -0.37
C GLU A 84 -12.39 5.13 0.69
N LEU A 85 -12.26 6.05 1.65
CA LEU A 85 -13.18 6.25 2.76
C LEU A 85 -13.79 7.65 2.66
N ASP A 86 -15.11 7.70 2.49
CA ASP A 86 -15.93 8.91 2.62
C ASP A 86 -15.94 9.44 4.07
N ASP A 87 -16.44 10.66 4.29
CA ASP A 87 -16.52 11.29 5.62
C ASP A 87 -17.32 10.45 6.62
N LYS A 88 -18.38 9.79 6.16
CA LYS A 88 -19.24 8.95 7.00
C LYS A 88 -18.51 7.69 7.49
N MET A 89 -17.84 6.97 6.60
CA MET A 89 -16.97 5.84 6.94
C MET A 89 -15.85 6.27 7.87
N TYR A 90 -15.17 7.37 7.55
CA TYR A 90 -14.10 7.90 8.38
C TYR A 90 -14.56 8.20 9.81
N SER A 91 -15.73 8.84 9.95
CA SER A 91 -16.41 9.10 11.22
C SER A 91 -16.72 7.79 11.97
N LEU A 92 -17.34 6.80 11.31
CA LEU A 92 -17.68 5.50 11.90
C LEU A 92 -16.45 4.70 12.35
N LEU A 93 -15.32 4.83 11.65
CA LEU A 93 -14.10 4.09 11.94
C LEU A 93 -13.22 4.76 13.00
N THR A 94 -13.30 6.09 13.13
CA THR A 94 -12.44 6.86 14.04
C THR A 94 -13.17 7.44 15.25
N GLU A 95 -14.50 7.29 15.32
CA GLU A 95 -15.37 7.91 16.32
C GLU A 95 -15.30 9.45 16.35
N LYS A 96 -14.75 10.05 15.28
CA LYS A 96 -14.71 11.50 15.10
C LYS A 96 -16.04 11.99 14.55
N LYS A 97 -16.36 13.27 14.78
CA LYS A 97 -17.55 13.87 14.18
C LYS A 97 -17.43 13.90 12.66
N GLU A 98 -18.52 13.54 11.99
CA GLU A 98 -18.69 13.72 10.56
C GLU A 98 -18.63 15.21 10.22
N GLU A 99 -17.78 15.56 9.27
CA GLU A 99 -17.80 16.87 8.62
C GLU A 99 -18.86 16.78 7.52
N ASN A 100 -19.95 17.55 7.62
CA ASN A 100 -20.99 17.58 6.59
C ASN A 100 -20.47 18.28 5.33
N THR A 101 -19.61 17.61 4.58
CA THR A 101 -19.05 18.11 3.34
C THR A 101 -20.05 17.86 2.21
N THR A 102 -20.52 18.92 1.56
CA THR A 102 -21.32 18.76 0.35
C THR A 102 -20.39 18.42 -0.80
N CYS A 103 -20.52 17.22 -1.36
CA CYS A 103 -19.71 16.72 -2.46
C CYS A 103 -20.61 16.12 -3.55
N SER A 104 -20.13 16.12 -4.80
CA SER A 104 -20.82 15.69 -6.01
C SER A 104 -20.70 14.19 -6.30
N LYS A 105 -19.83 13.47 -5.57
CA LYS A 105 -19.44 12.07 -5.82
C LYS A 105 -18.74 11.87 -7.17
N GLU A 106 -18.29 12.94 -7.81
CA GLU A 106 -17.55 12.87 -9.06
C GLU A 106 -16.10 12.48 -8.80
N LEU A 107 -15.50 11.77 -9.78
CA LEU A 107 -14.08 11.46 -9.73
C LEU A 107 -13.26 12.69 -10.12
N VAL A 108 -12.45 13.16 -9.18
CA VAL A 108 -11.52 14.25 -9.36
C VAL A 108 -10.09 13.74 -9.56
N LYS A 109 -9.26 14.62 -10.12
CA LYS A 109 -7.84 14.32 -10.34
C LYS A 109 -7.12 14.14 -8.99
N GLY A 110 -6.48 13.00 -8.84
CA GLY A 110 -5.62 12.64 -7.72
C GLY A 110 -4.29 12.05 -8.17
N THR A 111 -3.37 11.96 -7.21
CA THR A 111 -2.10 11.25 -7.35
C THR A 111 -1.95 10.27 -6.20
N LEU A 112 -1.82 8.99 -6.53
CA LEU A 112 -1.46 7.92 -5.61
C LEU A 112 0.02 7.60 -5.77
N THR A 113 0.78 7.65 -4.69
CA THR A 113 2.20 7.29 -4.63
C THR A 113 2.39 6.13 -3.67
N LEU A 114 3.02 5.07 -4.15
CA LEU A 114 3.37 3.87 -3.37
C LEU A 114 4.89 3.75 -3.32
N GLN A 115 5.47 3.66 -2.12
CA GLN A 115 6.91 3.45 -1.93
C GLN A 115 7.15 2.05 -1.39
N PHE A 116 7.95 1.28 -2.10
CA PHE A 116 8.44 -0.02 -1.64
C PHE A 116 9.88 0.07 -1.13
N ASP A 117 10.29 -0.92 -0.34
CA ASP A 117 11.67 -1.08 0.14
C ASP A 117 12.69 -1.39 -0.97
N ARG A 118 12.20 -1.73 -2.16
CA ARG A 118 12.99 -2.01 -3.35
C ARG A 118 12.17 -1.78 -4.61
N LYS A 119 12.86 -1.72 -5.74
CA LYS A 119 12.21 -1.75 -7.06
C LYS A 119 11.57 -3.13 -7.31
N LEU A 120 10.35 -3.12 -7.83
CA LEU A 120 9.58 -4.29 -8.23
C LEU A 120 9.63 -4.47 -9.75
N GLU A 121 9.68 -5.73 -10.19
CA GLU A 121 9.53 -6.10 -11.60
C GLU A 121 8.08 -5.97 -12.09
N GLY A 122 7.12 -6.01 -11.16
CA GLY A 122 5.72 -5.77 -11.45
C GLY A 122 4.95 -5.39 -10.21
N LEU A 123 3.91 -4.58 -10.39
CA LEU A 123 3.00 -4.13 -9.34
C LEU A 123 1.60 -3.97 -9.92
N SER A 124 0.61 -4.55 -9.27
CA SER A 124 -0.81 -4.36 -9.58
C SER A 124 -1.48 -3.55 -8.48
N VAL A 125 -2.13 -2.45 -8.84
CA VAL A 125 -2.83 -1.56 -7.91
C VAL A 125 -4.29 -1.50 -8.29
N GLU A 126 -5.17 -1.88 -7.38
CA GLU A 126 -6.61 -1.72 -7.53
C GLU A 126 -7.08 -0.55 -6.67
N ILE A 127 -7.90 0.33 -7.23
CA ILE A 127 -8.47 1.45 -6.49
C ILE A 127 -9.98 1.27 -6.40
N TRP A 128 -10.47 1.23 -5.17
CA TRP A 128 -11.87 1.02 -4.82
C TRP A 128 -12.44 2.27 -4.16
N VAL A 129 -13.55 2.77 -4.69
CA VAL A 129 -14.29 3.89 -4.10
C VAL A 129 -15.38 3.34 -3.21
N GLY A 130 -15.34 3.68 -1.91
CA GLY A 130 -16.30 3.22 -0.92
C GLY A 130 -17.49 4.17 -0.76
N GLU A 131 -18.66 3.61 -0.51
CA GLU A 131 -19.85 4.34 -0.04
C GLU A 131 -20.50 3.56 1.12
N THR A 132 -20.79 4.27 2.21
CA THR A 132 -21.50 3.65 3.34
C THR A 132 -22.93 3.31 2.96
N ALA A 133 -23.36 2.06 3.19
CA ALA A 133 -24.73 1.63 2.95
C ALA A 133 -25.74 2.39 3.82
N SER A 134 -27.00 2.43 3.37
CA SER A 134 -28.10 3.04 4.13
C SER A 134 -28.39 2.32 5.45
N ASP A 135 -28.01 1.04 5.59
CA ASP A 135 -28.17 0.25 6.81
C ASP A 135 -27.14 0.56 7.91
N GLY A 136 -26.08 1.29 7.58
CA GLY A 136 -24.99 1.62 8.51
C GLY A 136 -24.12 0.44 8.96
N GLN A 137 -24.33 -0.76 8.40
CA GLN A 137 -23.59 -1.98 8.77
C GLN A 137 -22.70 -2.48 7.64
N HIS A 138 -22.98 -2.05 6.40
CA HIS A 138 -22.21 -2.43 5.23
C HIS A 138 -21.59 -1.23 4.53
N VAL A 139 -20.55 -1.53 3.76
CA VAL A 139 -19.89 -0.59 2.87
C VAL A 139 -19.83 -1.20 1.49
N TYR A 140 -20.25 -0.42 0.50
CA TYR A 140 -20.16 -0.77 -0.91
C TYR A 140 -18.87 -0.21 -1.47
N PHE A 141 -18.04 -1.04 -2.06
CA PHE A 141 -16.84 -0.63 -2.77
C PHE A 141 -17.01 -0.88 -4.26
N ARG A 142 -16.77 0.15 -5.06
CA ARG A 142 -16.75 0.07 -6.54
C ARG A 142 -15.32 0.18 -7.05
N LEU A 143 -14.87 -0.79 -7.84
CA LEU A 143 -13.58 -0.73 -8.50
C LEU A 143 -13.63 0.35 -9.59
N ILE A 144 -12.69 1.29 -9.56
CA ILE A 144 -12.56 2.29 -10.64
C ILE A 144 -11.55 1.87 -11.70
N GLY A 145 -10.67 0.93 -11.36
CA GLY A 145 -9.77 0.27 -12.29
C GLY A 145 -8.59 -0.37 -11.61
N THR A 146 -7.78 -1.01 -12.45
CA THR A 146 -6.52 -1.64 -12.05
C THR A 146 -5.39 -1.02 -12.84
N TRP A 147 -4.32 -0.63 -12.14
CA TRP A 147 -3.10 -0.08 -12.72
C TRP A 147 -1.98 -1.09 -12.57
N GLN A 148 -1.36 -1.47 -13.69
CA GLN A 148 -0.28 -2.44 -13.72
C GLN A 148 1.02 -1.79 -14.14
N PHE A 149 2.02 -1.84 -13.28
CA PHE A 149 3.40 -1.52 -13.61
C PHE A 149 4.11 -2.81 -14.00
N THR A 150 4.84 -2.79 -15.11
CA THR A 150 5.60 -3.94 -15.61
C THR A 150 7.00 -3.54 -16.02
N GLY A 151 7.99 -4.28 -15.56
CA GLY A 151 9.41 -4.06 -15.85
C GLY A 151 9.88 -2.71 -15.33
N ASN A 152 10.56 -1.95 -16.21
CA ASN A 152 11.12 -0.64 -15.91
C ASN A 152 10.19 0.53 -16.27
N SER A 153 8.92 0.27 -16.61
CA SER A 153 7.99 1.34 -16.98
C SER A 153 7.60 2.17 -15.76
N THR A 154 7.75 3.49 -15.87
CA THR A 154 7.21 4.45 -14.90
C THR A 154 5.74 4.77 -15.16
N ALA A 155 5.23 4.44 -16.35
CA ALA A 155 3.83 4.59 -16.71
C ALA A 155 3.07 3.27 -16.50
N PRO A 156 2.00 3.25 -15.69
CA PRO A 156 1.17 2.07 -15.51
C PRO A 156 0.24 1.85 -16.70
N LEU A 157 -0.03 0.58 -17.01
CA LEU A 157 -1.13 0.18 -17.89
C LEU A 157 -2.45 0.25 -17.10
N TYR A 158 -3.43 0.98 -17.61
CA TYR A 158 -4.78 1.01 -17.07
C TYR A 158 -5.64 -0.13 -17.63
N LEU A 159 -6.29 -0.86 -16.74
CA LEU A 159 -7.29 -1.88 -17.05
C LEU A 159 -8.63 -1.46 -16.45
N ALA A 160 -9.63 -1.32 -17.32
CA ALA A 160 -10.99 -1.03 -16.89
C ALA A 160 -11.59 -2.21 -16.10
N PRO A 161 -12.42 -1.95 -15.08
CA PRO A 161 -13.13 -3.00 -14.35
C PRO A 161 -13.98 -3.86 -15.29
N SER A 162 -13.97 -5.17 -15.08
CA SER A 162 -14.96 -6.06 -15.71
C SER A 162 -16.29 -5.94 -14.95
N PRO A 163 -17.46 -5.93 -15.62
CA PRO A 163 -18.77 -5.79 -14.96
C PRO A 163 -19.01 -6.81 -13.84
N ASP A 164 -18.44 -8.00 -13.94
CA ASP A 164 -18.63 -9.08 -12.97
C ASP A 164 -17.75 -8.93 -11.71
N LYS A 165 -16.84 -7.95 -11.70
CA LYS A 165 -15.80 -7.76 -10.66
C LYS A 165 -15.65 -6.32 -10.22
N ASP A 166 -16.58 -5.44 -10.58
CA ASP A 166 -16.49 -4.02 -10.30
C ASP A 166 -17.10 -3.60 -8.96
N TYR A 167 -17.66 -4.55 -8.20
CA TYR A 167 -18.29 -4.28 -6.92
C TYR A 167 -17.87 -5.27 -5.83
N LYS A 168 -17.81 -4.77 -4.60
CA LYS A 168 -17.56 -5.56 -3.39
C LYS A 168 -18.40 -5.03 -2.24
N LEU A 169 -19.12 -5.92 -1.57
CA LEU A 169 -19.79 -5.60 -0.31
C LEU A 169 -18.92 -6.06 0.86
N MET A 170 -18.66 -5.17 1.80
CA MET A 170 -17.88 -5.46 2.99
C MET A 170 -18.68 -5.09 4.24
N LYS A 171 -18.59 -5.91 5.29
CA LYS A 171 -19.16 -5.55 6.59
C LYS A 171 -18.31 -4.49 7.26
N LEU A 172 -18.93 -3.57 8.00
CA LEU A 172 -18.19 -2.53 8.73
C LEU A 172 -17.17 -3.13 9.72
N GLU A 173 -17.46 -4.27 10.32
CA GLU A 173 -16.51 -4.98 11.21
C GLU A 173 -15.27 -5.52 10.48
N GLU A 174 -15.44 -5.99 9.24
CA GLU A 174 -14.32 -6.40 8.38
C GLU A 174 -13.45 -5.19 8.02
N LEU A 175 -14.09 -4.07 7.67
CA LEU A 175 -13.39 -2.81 7.38
C LEU A 175 -12.64 -2.29 8.62
N LYS A 176 -13.23 -2.35 9.81
CA LYS A 176 -12.56 -2.01 11.08
C LYS A 176 -11.33 -2.86 11.32
N THR A 177 -11.36 -4.15 10.96
CA THR A 177 -10.23 -5.06 11.12
C THR A 177 -9.12 -4.69 10.15
N LEU A 178 -9.47 -4.47 8.88
CA LEU A 178 -8.53 -4.02 7.84
C LEU A 178 -7.85 -2.70 8.21
N VAL A 179 -8.61 -1.74 8.75
CA VAL A 179 -8.10 -0.46 9.25
C VAL A 179 -7.17 -0.62 10.45
N LYS A 180 -7.46 -1.54 11.38
CA LYS A 180 -6.57 -1.80 12.52
C LYS A 180 -5.22 -2.36 12.09
N GLU A 181 -5.20 -3.16 11.03
CA GLU A 181 -3.99 -3.78 10.50
C GLU A 181 -3.16 -2.82 9.63
N ASN A 182 -3.81 -2.01 8.80
CA ASN A 182 -3.14 -1.22 7.75
C ASN A 182 -3.16 0.30 8.01
N GLY A 183 -3.92 0.74 9.02
CA GLY A 183 -4.13 2.14 9.37
C GLY A 183 -5.14 2.86 8.48
N ILE A 184 -5.42 4.10 8.85
CA ILE A 184 -6.16 5.08 8.05
C ILE A 184 -5.20 6.19 7.66
N HIS A 185 -5.16 6.52 6.37
CA HIS A 185 -4.29 7.53 5.81
C HIS A 185 -5.16 8.67 5.28
N VAL A 186 -5.04 9.86 5.88
CA VAL A 186 -5.85 11.02 5.49
C VAL A 186 -5.35 11.55 4.15
N ILE A 187 -6.28 11.83 3.24
CA ILE A 187 -5.97 12.34 1.91
C ILE A 187 -5.52 13.80 2.03
N LYS A 188 -4.39 14.13 1.42
CA LYS A 188 -3.87 15.51 1.42
C LYS A 188 -4.56 16.36 0.34
N GLY A 189 -4.88 17.60 0.69
CA GLY A 189 -5.51 18.60 -0.17
C GLY A 189 -4.53 19.40 -1.00
#